data_AF-A0A843XG26-F1
#
_entry.id   AF-A0A843XG26-F1
#
_cell.length_a   1.000
_cell.length_b   1.000
_cell.length_c   1.000
_cell.angle_alpha   90.00
_cell.angle_beta   90.00
_cell.angle_gamma   90.00
#
_symmetry.space_group_name_H-M   'P 1'
#
loop_
_entity.id
_entity.type
_entity.pdbx_description
1 polymer ?
#
loop_
_entity_poly.entity_id
_entity_poly.type
_entity_poly.pdbx_seq_one_letter_code
_entity_poly.pdbx_strand_id
1 'polypeptide(L)'
;MFEKKLYEISTEEYKSYVNALIDMKLEKDKNLWEESSFFWSEIANGTLRFDRIELEVAALRELTRQELIDFFNTYVKVGGSRRRALSVQVYGGLHSKEYEIAKSGSSRPQNKIIEDIFSFRRSRPLYKSFK
;
A
#
# COMPACT_ATOMS: atom_id res chain seq x y z
N MET A 1 -11.77 10.06 -9.94
CA MET A 1 -10.71 10.58 -10.85
C MET A 1 -9.65 9.52 -11.13
N PHE A 2 -9.05 8.88 -10.12
CA PHE A 2 -8.02 7.84 -10.33
C PHE A 2 -8.55 6.53 -10.96
N GLU A 3 -9.68 6.01 -10.48
CA GLU A 3 -10.27 4.77 -11.01
C GLU A 3 -10.50 4.82 -12.53
N LYS A 4 -11.08 5.91 -13.02
CA LYS A 4 -11.30 6.13 -14.46
C LYS A 4 -9.99 6.12 -15.24
N LYS A 5 -8.97 6.84 -14.75
CA LYS A 5 -7.63 6.88 -15.36
C LYS A 5 -7.00 5.48 -15.42
N LEU A 6 -7.19 4.65 -14.39
CA LEU A 6 -6.66 3.29 -14.36
C LEU A 6 -7.31 2.39 -15.43
N TYR A 7 -8.62 2.54 -15.69
CA TYR A 7 -9.30 1.76 -16.74
C TYR A 7 -9.04 2.28 -18.15
N GLU A 8 -8.71 3.56 -18.29
CA GLU A 8 -8.46 4.21 -19.59
C GLU A 8 -6.99 4.16 -20.01
N ILE A 9 -6.09 3.72 -19.11
CA ILE A 9 -4.65 3.63 -19.42
C ILE A 9 -4.41 2.78 -20.67
N SER A 10 -3.63 3.29 -21.61
CA SER A 10 -3.25 2.54 -22.80
C SER A 10 -2.21 1.45 -22.47
N THR A 11 -2.02 0.51 -23.39
CA THR A 11 -0.98 -0.53 -23.22
C THR A 11 0.42 0.10 -23.23
N GLU A 12 0.62 1.14 -24.02
CA GLU A 12 1.87 1.88 -24.15
C GLU A 12 2.20 2.66 -22.88
N GLU A 13 1.21 3.36 -22.30
CA GLU A 13 1.36 4.06 -21.02
C GLU A 13 1.63 3.08 -19.88
N TYR A 14 0.91 1.96 -19.83
CA TYR A 14 1.14 0.90 -18.85
C TYR A 14 2.58 0.37 -18.92
N LYS A 15 3.04 0.00 -20.12
CA LYS A 15 4.42 -0.47 -20.33
C LYS A 15 5.45 0.60 -19.94
N SER A 16 5.18 1.87 -20.24
CA SER A 16 6.05 2.98 -19.84
C SER A 16 6.18 3.08 -18.32
N TYR A 17 5.07 2.99 -17.57
CA TYR A 17 5.11 2.99 -16.10
C TYR A 17 5.81 1.77 -15.51
N VAL A 18 5.61 0.58 -16.08
CA VAL A 18 6.30 -0.64 -15.65
C VAL A 18 7.81 -0.51 -15.90
N ASN A 19 8.22 -0.04 -17.07
CA ASN A 19 9.64 0.19 -17.39
C ASN A 19 10.26 1.23 -16.46
N ALA A 20 9.60 2.36 -16.20
CA ALA A 20 10.08 3.36 -15.26
C ALA A 20 10.27 2.80 -13.84
N LEU A 21 9.37 1.89 -13.41
CA LEU A 21 9.48 1.22 -12.11
C LEU A 21 10.65 0.21 -12.09
N ILE A 22 10.87 -0.52 -13.18
CA ILE A 22 12.00 -1.43 -13.34
C ILE A 22 13.32 -0.65 -13.28
N ASP A 23 13.43 0.44 -14.04
CA ASP A 23 14.64 1.27 -14.07
C ASP A 23 14.96 1.85 -12.68
N MET A 24 13.93 2.31 -11.94
CA MET A 24 14.09 2.78 -10.56
C MET A 24 14.56 1.67 -9.61
N LYS A 25 14.11 0.42 -9.81
CA LYS A 25 14.53 -0.72 -8.98
C LYS A 25 15.95 -1.20 -9.31
N LEU A 26 16.37 -1.08 -10.56
CA LEU A 26 17.71 -1.47 -11.03
C LEU A 26 18.76 -0.37 -10.85
N GLU A 27 18.36 0.80 -10.34
CA GLU A 27 19.31 1.85 -9.98
C GLU A 27 20.29 1.31 -8.95
N LYS A 28 21.59 1.43 -9.25
CA LYS A 28 22.65 0.98 -8.35
C LYS A 28 22.74 1.90 -7.14
N ASP A 29 23.08 1.30 -6.00
CA ASP A 29 23.41 2.06 -4.79
C ASP A 29 24.51 3.08 -5.08
N LYS A 30 24.30 4.32 -4.62
CA LYS A 30 25.23 5.44 -4.87
C LYS A 30 26.42 5.41 -3.92
N ASN A 31 26.29 4.69 -2.81
CA ASN A 31 27.28 4.62 -1.74
C ASN A 31 27.06 3.37 -0.89
N LEU A 32 28.08 3.04 -0.07
CA LEU A 32 28.07 1.88 0.82
C LEU A 32 26.92 1.91 1.85
N TRP A 33 26.45 3.10 2.23
CA TRP A 33 25.38 3.22 3.22
C TRP A 33 24.03 2.75 2.66
N GLU A 34 23.73 3.09 1.40
CA GLU A 34 22.54 2.61 0.68
C GLU A 34 22.57 1.09 0.54
N GLU A 35 23.69 0.54 0.04
CA GLU A 35 23.88 -0.91 -0.10
C GLU A 35 23.74 -1.64 1.25
N SER A 36 24.40 -1.12 2.29
CA SER A 36 24.31 -1.69 3.64
C SER A 36 22.89 -1.62 4.20
N SER A 37 22.15 -0.53 3.92
CA SER A 37 20.77 -0.35 4.36
C SER A 37 19.82 -1.35 3.70
N PHE A 38 20.05 -1.68 2.42
CA PHE A 38 19.30 -2.71 1.71
C PHE A 38 19.49 -4.09 2.37
N PHE A 39 20.74 -4.54 2.52
CA PHE A 39 21.04 -5.84 3.12
C PHE A 39 20.59 -5.93 4.58
N TRP A 40 20.78 -4.85 5.35
CA TRP A 40 20.35 -4.80 6.73
C TRP A 40 18.82 -4.90 6.86
N SER A 41 18.06 -4.31 5.93
CA SER A 41 16.59 -4.43 5.91
C SER A 41 16.15 -5.87 5.71
N GLU A 42 16.82 -6.64 4.83
CA GLU A 42 16.52 -8.07 4.63
C GLU A 42 16.80 -8.91 5.89
N ILE A 43 17.88 -8.59 6.61
CA ILE A 43 18.26 -9.25 7.87
C ILE A 43 17.26 -8.90 8.97
N ALA A 44 16.98 -7.61 9.17
CA ALA A 44 16.10 -7.11 10.23
C ALA A 44 14.66 -7.60 10.05
N ASN A 45 14.17 -7.66 8.81
CA ASN A 45 12.84 -8.20 8.50
C ASN A 45 12.80 -9.74 8.51
N GLY A 46 13.97 -10.40 8.46
CA GLY A 46 14.09 -11.85 8.45
C GLY A 46 13.67 -12.51 7.14
N THR A 47 13.53 -11.74 6.06
CA THR A 47 13.19 -12.26 4.72
C THR A 47 14.40 -12.89 4.04
N LEU A 48 15.60 -12.39 4.32
CA LEU A 48 16.88 -12.89 3.78
C LEU A 48 16.89 -13.05 2.24
N ARG A 49 16.12 -12.19 1.53
CA ARG A 49 16.03 -12.18 0.06
C ARG A 49 16.98 -11.13 -0.49
N PHE A 50 18.25 -11.50 -0.57
CA PHE A 50 19.29 -10.62 -1.10
C PHE A 50 19.21 -10.45 -2.64
N ASP A 51 18.49 -11.35 -3.31
CA ASP A 51 18.13 -11.33 -4.74
C ASP A 51 16.75 -10.67 -4.99
N ARG A 52 16.23 -9.90 -4.02
CA ARG A 52 14.88 -9.32 -4.09
C ARG A 52 14.69 -8.44 -5.33
N ILE A 53 15.70 -7.64 -5.69
CA ILE A 53 15.59 -6.72 -6.81
C ILE A 53 15.37 -7.49 -8.12
N GLU A 54 16.15 -8.54 -8.34
CA GLU A 54 16.04 -9.41 -9.50
C GLU A 54 14.68 -10.11 -9.57
N LEU A 55 14.21 -10.64 -8.44
CA LEU A 55 12.91 -11.30 -8.34
C LEU A 55 11.74 -10.35 -8.60
N GLU A 56 11.78 -9.15 -8.03
CA GLU A 56 10.73 -8.14 -8.23
C GLU A 56 10.72 -7.62 -9.67
N VAL A 57 11.90 -7.41 -10.29
CA VAL A 57 12.01 -7.03 -11.70
C VAL A 57 11.49 -8.12 -12.62
N ALA A 58 11.79 -9.39 -12.35
CA ALA A 58 11.25 -10.52 -13.11
C ALA A 58 9.71 -10.55 -13.03
N ALA A 59 9.14 -10.41 -11.83
CA ALA A 59 7.69 -10.35 -11.65
C ALA A 59 7.05 -9.15 -12.36
N LEU A 60 7.69 -7.97 -12.34
CA LEU A 60 7.19 -6.77 -13.03
C LEU A 60 7.16 -6.94 -14.55
N ARG A 61 8.10 -7.69 -15.13
CA ARG A 61 8.12 -7.97 -16.58
C ARG A 61 6.98 -8.87 -17.03
N GLU A 62 6.50 -9.75 -16.15
CA GLU A 62 5.39 -10.66 -16.41
C GLU A 62 4.01 -10.04 -16.08
N LEU A 63 3.99 -8.99 -15.25
CA LEU A 63 2.76 -8.35 -14.78
C LEU A 63 1.93 -7.77 -15.94
N THR A 64 0.66 -8.14 -15.97
CA THR A 64 -0.30 -7.65 -16.97
C THR A 64 -1.14 -6.49 -16.45
N ARG A 65 -1.60 -5.64 -17.39
CA ARG A 65 -2.54 -4.54 -17.10
C ARG A 65 -3.83 -5.04 -16.44
N GLN A 66 -4.31 -6.22 -16.85
CA GLN A 66 -5.55 -6.79 -16.30
C GLN A 66 -5.37 -7.18 -14.83
N GLU A 67 -4.24 -7.81 -14.47
CA GLU A 67 -3.93 -8.16 -13.08
C GLU A 67 -3.85 -6.92 -12.17
N LEU A 68 -3.28 -5.81 -12.68
CA LEU A 68 -3.27 -4.53 -11.96
C LEU A 68 -4.70 -4.01 -11.70
N ILE A 69 -5.57 -4.07 -12.72
CA ILE A 69 -6.98 -3.66 -12.61
C ILE A 69 -7.72 -4.55 -11.60
N ASP A 70 -7.51 -5.87 -11.66
CA ASP A 70 -8.16 -6.84 -10.78
C ASP A 70 -7.69 -6.68 -9.32
N PHE A 71 -6.40 -6.40 -9.13
CA PHE A 71 -5.85 -6.04 -7.83
C PHE A 71 -6.53 -4.78 -7.27
N PHE A 72 -6.63 -3.72 -8.08
CA PHE A 72 -7.29 -2.48 -7.67
C PHE A 72 -8.76 -2.71 -7.30
N ASN A 73 -9.50 -3.44 -8.14
CA ASN A 73 -10.91 -3.76 -7.91
C ASN A 73 -11.14 -4.57 -6.64
N THR A 74 -10.24 -5.51 -6.34
CA THR A 74 -10.37 -6.42 -5.20
C THR A 74 -10.01 -5.74 -3.88
N TYR A 75 -8.90 -4.99 -3.85
CA TYR A 75 -8.28 -4.54 -2.60
C TYR A 75 -8.39 -3.03 -2.34
N VAL A 76 -8.59 -2.20 -3.36
CA VAL A 76 -8.49 -0.73 -3.23
C VAL A 76 -9.82 -0.02 -3.47
N LYS A 77 -10.58 -0.43 -4.49
CA LYS A 77 -11.83 0.20 -4.94
C LYS A 77 -12.89 0.24 -3.84
N VAL A 78 -13.67 1.33 -3.77
CA VAL A 78 -14.81 1.42 -2.85
C VAL A 78 -15.82 0.33 -3.18
N GLY A 79 -16.15 -0.52 -2.19
CA GLY A 79 -16.98 -1.71 -2.39
C GLY A 79 -16.21 -2.96 -2.84
N GLY A 80 -14.88 -2.90 -2.98
CA GLY A 80 -14.04 -4.05 -3.28
C GLY A 80 -14.15 -5.15 -2.21
N SER A 81 -14.22 -6.40 -2.65
CA SER A 81 -14.57 -7.56 -1.81
C SER A 81 -13.59 -7.82 -0.66
N ARG A 82 -12.31 -7.45 -0.84
CA ARG A 82 -11.26 -7.64 0.17
C ARG A 82 -10.65 -6.32 0.64
N ARG A 83 -11.31 -5.19 0.37
CA ARG A 83 -10.82 -3.90 0.78
C ARG A 83 -10.75 -3.80 2.30
N ARG A 84 -9.57 -3.44 2.80
CA ARG A 84 -9.32 -3.14 4.22
C ARG A 84 -8.77 -1.72 4.29
N ALA A 85 -9.55 -0.79 4.85
CA ALA A 85 -9.17 0.62 4.94
C ALA A 85 -9.12 1.06 6.41
N LEU A 86 -8.07 1.79 6.75
CA LEU A 86 -7.90 2.47 8.04
C LEU A 86 -7.63 3.94 7.74
N SER A 87 -8.33 4.84 8.42
CA SER A 87 -8.13 6.28 8.31
C SER A 87 -7.74 6.82 9.69
N VAL A 88 -6.62 7.54 9.74
CA VAL A 88 -6.19 8.27 10.93
C VAL A 88 -6.39 9.74 10.64
N GLN A 89 -7.18 10.41 11.47
CA GLN A 89 -7.53 11.81 11.31
C GLN A 89 -7.01 12.58 12.51
N VAL A 90 -6.18 13.59 12.26
CA VAL A 90 -5.56 14.42 13.29
C VAL A 90 -6.10 15.83 13.15
N TYR A 91 -6.67 16.35 14.23
CA TYR A 91 -7.30 17.66 14.27
C TYR A 91 -6.47 18.60 15.13
N GLY A 92 -6.11 19.76 14.58
CA GLY A 92 -5.51 20.85 15.35
C GLY A 92 -6.55 21.58 16.20
N GLY A 93 -6.11 22.37 17.18
CA GLY A 93 -7.01 23.04 18.14
C GLY A 93 -8.06 23.96 17.49
N LEU A 94 -7.73 24.59 16.35
CA LEU A 94 -8.67 25.42 15.58
C LEU A 94 -9.77 24.62 14.88
N HIS A 95 -9.61 23.30 14.76
CA HIS A 95 -10.54 22.38 14.10
C HIS A 95 -11.31 21.49 15.09
N SER A 96 -11.54 22.00 16.31
CA SER A 96 -12.26 21.27 17.36
C SER A 96 -13.70 20.96 16.98
N LYS A 97 -14.35 21.83 16.20
CA LYS A 97 -15.72 21.62 15.72
C LYS A 97 -15.80 20.44 14.75
N GLU A 98 -14.84 20.34 13.82
CA GLU A 98 -14.74 19.25 12.85
C GLU A 98 -14.40 17.93 13.54
N TYR A 99 -13.59 17.96 14.59
CA TYR A 99 -13.35 16.79 15.44
C TYR A 99 -14.63 16.30 16.11
N GLU A 100 -15.41 17.18 16.73
CA GLU A 100 -16.67 16.79 17.38
C GLU A 100 -17.69 16.24 16.35
N ILE A 101 -17.73 16.83 15.15
CA ILE A 101 -18.55 16.30 14.03
C ILE A 101 -18.05 14.92 13.59
N ALA A 102 -16.74 14.70 13.49
CA ALA A 102 -16.19 13.40 13.07
C ALA A 102 -16.38 12.31 14.13
N LYS A 103 -16.34 12.70 15.41
CA LYS A 103 -16.58 11.82 16.56
C LYS A 103 -18.06 11.43 16.71
N SER A 104 -18.98 12.38 16.53
CA SER A 104 -20.43 12.16 16.66
C SER A 104 -21.10 11.69 15.36
N GLY A 105 -20.55 12.08 14.21
CA GLY A 105 -21.13 11.90 12.88
C GLY A 105 -20.74 10.58 12.25
N SER A 106 -21.24 9.46 12.77
CA SER A 106 -21.31 8.21 11.99
C SER A 106 -22.44 8.30 10.96
N SER A 107 -22.35 9.20 9.98
CA SER A 107 -23.34 9.32 8.89
C SER A 107 -23.09 8.35 7.73
N ARG A 108 -21.98 7.59 7.74
CA ARG A 108 -21.76 6.49 6.80
C ARG A 108 -21.97 5.15 7.52
N PRO A 109 -22.98 4.34 7.14
CA PRO A 109 -23.35 3.11 7.85
C PRO A 109 -22.28 1.99 7.84
N GLN A 110 -21.12 2.22 7.20
CA GLN A 110 -20.09 1.21 6.96
C GLN A 110 -18.78 1.43 7.75
N ASN A 111 -18.61 2.58 8.42
CA ASN A 111 -17.37 2.90 9.13
C ASN A 111 -17.50 2.59 10.63
N LYS A 112 -16.47 1.99 11.23
CA LYS A 112 -16.37 1.76 12.69
C LYS A 112 -15.30 2.68 13.27
N ILE A 113 -15.68 3.53 14.21
CA ILE A 113 -14.75 4.38 14.96
C ILE A 113 -13.99 3.52 15.97
N ILE A 114 -12.68 3.74 16.07
CA ILE A 114 -11.81 3.06 17.03
C ILE A 114 -11.61 4.00 18.21
N GLU A 115 -12.26 3.72 19.32
CA GLU A 115 -12.13 4.50 20.56
C GLU A 115 -10.94 4.04 21.40
N ASP A 116 -10.68 2.74 21.44
CA ASP A 116 -9.55 2.13 22.13
C ASP A 116 -8.70 1.27 21.18
N ILE A 117 -7.44 1.67 21.00
CA ILE A 117 -6.49 1.00 20.12
C ILE A 117 -6.16 -0.42 20.58
N PHE A 118 -6.14 -0.67 21.90
CA PHE A 118 -5.76 -1.97 22.44
C PHE A 118 -6.86 -3.01 22.20
N SER A 119 -8.13 -2.64 22.42
CA SER A 119 -9.29 -3.48 22.13
C SER A 119 -9.43 -3.73 20.64
N PHE A 120 -9.22 -2.71 19.79
CA PHE A 120 -9.21 -2.91 18.35
C PHE A 120 -8.12 -3.91 17.92
N ARG A 121 -6.88 -3.76 18.40
CA ARG A 121 -5.78 -4.67 18.06
C ARG A 121 -6.07 -6.12 18.48
N ARG A 122 -6.64 -6.33 19.67
CA ARG A 122 -7.02 -7.68 20.17
C ARG A 122 -8.16 -8.30 19.36
N SER A 123 -9.06 -7.49 18.80
CA SER A 123 -10.21 -7.96 18.02
C SER A 123 -9.86 -8.46 16.61
N ARG A 124 -8.60 -8.33 16.16
CA ARG A 124 -8.20 -8.62 14.78
C ARG A 124 -7.21 -9.79 14.72
N PRO A 125 -7.32 -10.67 13.72
CA PRO A 125 -6.30 -11.67 13.48
C PRO A 125 -4.98 -10.99 13.12
N LEU A 126 -3.87 -11.54 13.60
CA LEU A 126 -2.53 -11.10 13.24
C LEU A 126 -2.09 -11.81 11.96
N TYR A 127 -1.35 -11.09 11.11
CA TYR A 127 -0.66 -11.73 10.00
C TYR A 127 0.47 -12.62 10.52
N LYS A 128 0.79 -13.67 9.77
CA LYS A 128 1.96 -14.49 10.04
C LYS A 128 3.22 -13.66 9.84
N SER A 129 4.29 -14.04 10.54
CA SER A 129 5.63 -13.52 10.24
C SER A 129 6.03 -13.91 8.81
N PHE A 130 6.97 -13.16 8.23
CA PHE A 130 7.58 -13.50 6.94
C PHE A 130 8.55 -14.69 7.01
N LYS A 131 8.81 -15.21 8.23
CA LYS A 131 9.58 -16.43 8.49
C LYS A 131 8.79 -17.70 8.19
#